data_AF-S2E567-F1
#
_entry.id   AF-S2E567-F1
#
_cell.length_a   1.000
_cell.length_b   1.000
_cell.length_c   1.000
_cell.angle_alpha   90.00
_cell.angle_beta   90.00
_cell.angle_gamma   90.00
#
_symmetry.space_group_name_H-M   'P 1'
#
loop_
_entity.id
_entity.type
_entity.pdbx_description
1 polymer ?
#
loop_
_entity_poly.entity_id
_entity_poly.type
_entity_poly.pdbx_seq_one_letter_code
_entity_poly.pdbx_strand_id
1 'polypeptide(L)'
;MKTTIKKLAEDCAPIYAECGGLMYLTKSIDYGNKKFKMIGLFDADTKMTKKMKLNYTKGKIVLKNSITNKTHELHGHEFHYSELDSVSPDSKFAYELDVGLGIKNQKMD
;
A
#
# COMPACT_ATOMS: atom_id res chain seq x y z
N MET A 1 5.98 -10.74 16.61
CA MET A 1 5.05 -10.46 15.49
C MET A 1 5.77 -9.84 14.28
N LYS A 2 6.39 -8.65 14.39
CA LYS A 2 7.15 -8.02 13.26
C LYS A 2 8.17 -8.95 12.60
N THR A 3 8.98 -9.63 13.41
CA THR A 3 9.99 -10.61 12.97
C THR A 3 9.37 -11.81 12.26
N THR A 4 8.23 -12.31 12.76
CA THR A 4 7.51 -13.44 12.16
C THR A 4 6.97 -13.10 10.78
N ILE A 5 6.32 -11.93 10.63
CA ILE A 5 5.78 -11.49 9.34
C ILE A 5 6.91 -11.23 8.34
N LYS A 6 8.02 -10.63 8.80
CA LYS A 6 9.20 -10.43 7.96
C LYS A 6 9.75 -11.76 7.45
N LYS A 7 9.91 -12.74 8.34
CA LYS A 7 10.36 -14.08 7.98
C LYS A 7 9.42 -14.76 6.98
N LEU A 8 8.11 -14.69 7.19
CA LEU A 8 7.13 -15.24 6.25
C LEU A 8 7.24 -14.60 4.87
N ALA A 9 7.47 -13.29 4.80
CA ALA A 9 7.70 -12.60 3.53
C ALA A 9 9.00 -13.06 2.84
N GLU A 10 10.09 -13.20 3.60
CA GLU A 10 11.39 -13.72 3.12
C GLU A 10 11.25 -15.19 2.64
N ASP A 11 10.40 -15.97 3.28
CA ASP A 11 10.03 -17.34 2.89
C ASP A 11 8.99 -17.38 1.74
N CYS A 12 8.77 -16.25 1.05
CA CYS A 12 7.86 -16.09 -0.10
C CYS A 12 6.38 -16.41 0.18
N ALA A 13 5.93 -16.28 1.43
CA ALA A 13 4.51 -16.38 1.73
C ALA A 13 3.73 -15.22 1.08
N PRO A 14 2.58 -15.48 0.44
CA PRO A 14 1.77 -14.41 -0.13
C PRO A 14 1.20 -13.52 0.98
N ILE A 15 1.37 -12.21 0.83
CA ILE A 15 0.85 -11.20 1.76
C ILE A 15 -0.06 -10.26 0.98
N TYR A 16 -1.27 -10.09 1.48
CA TYR A 16 -2.19 -9.05 1.04
C TYR A 16 -2.46 -8.12 2.22
N ALA A 17 -2.25 -6.82 2.04
CA ALA A 17 -2.29 -5.87 3.13
C ALA A 17 -2.78 -4.51 2.65
N GLU A 18 -3.96 -4.10 3.10
CA GLU A 18 -4.55 -2.80 2.76
C GLU A 18 -4.42 -1.80 3.91
N CYS A 19 -4.38 -0.51 3.58
CA CYS A 19 -4.41 0.61 4.53
C CYS A 19 -3.45 0.39 5.73
N GLY A 20 -3.95 0.17 6.94
CA GLY A 20 -3.11 -0.07 8.13
C GLY A 20 -2.16 -1.26 8.01
N GLY A 21 -2.53 -2.28 7.23
CA GLY A 21 -1.65 -3.41 6.90
C GLY A 21 -0.47 -2.97 6.05
N LEU A 22 -0.73 -2.25 4.94
CA LEU A 22 0.32 -1.70 4.08
C LEU A 22 1.25 -0.78 4.87
N MET A 23 0.68 0.11 5.70
CA MET A 23 1.41 1.01 6.59
C MET A 23 2.31 0.26 7.58
N TYR A 24 1.89 -0.92 8.04
CA TYR A 24 2.68 -1.74 8.96
C TYR A 24 3.85 -2.47 8.27
N LEU A 25 3.76 -2.66 6.95
CA LEU A 25 4.81 -3.28 6.13
C LEU A 25 5.88 -2.28 5.66
N THR A 26 5.63 -0.97 5.72
CA THR A 26 6.64 0.07 5.42
C THR A 26 7.75 0.13 6.47
N LYS A 27 8.75 0.99 6.28
CA LYS A 27 9.85 1.21 7.25
C LYS A 27 9.36 1.87 8.53
N SER A 28 8.42 2.80 8.43
CA SER A 28 7.96 3.57 9.57
C SER A 28 6.61 4.26 9.33
N ILE A 29 5.98 4.67 10.44
CA ILE A 29 4.80 5.53 10.44
C ILE A 29 5.13 6.82 11.20
N ASP A 30 5.01 7.95 10.53
CA ASP A 30 5.13 9.29 11.07
C ASP A 30 3.74 9.79 11.52
N TYR A 31 3.58 10.05 12.81
CA TYR A 31 2.34 10.54 13.43
C TYR A 31 2.63 11.73 14.36
N GLY A 32 2.25 12.92 13.91
CA GLY A 32 2.58 14.17 14.59
C GLY A 32 4.09 14.36 14.67
N ASN A 33 4.63 14.48 15.89
CA ASN A 33 6.06 14.61 16.15
C ASN A 33 6.74 13.29 16.51
N LYS A 34 6.05 12.15 16.31
CA LYS A 34 6.56 10.82 16.64
C LYS A 34 6.73 9.99 15.37
N LYS A 35 7.80 9.21 15.35
CA LYS A 35 8.12 8.25 14.29
C LYS A 35 8.18 6.86 14.87
N PHE A 36 7.42 5.93 14.31
CA PHE A 36 7.33 4.55 14.79
C PHE A 36 7.93 3.60 13.77
N LYS A 37 8.96 2.84 14.16
CA LYS A 37 9.57 1.82 13.29
C LYS A 37 8.60 0.67 13.03
N MET A 38 8.41 0.31 11.76
CA MET A 38 7.55 -0.77 11.30
C MET A 38 8.37 -1.97 10.82
N ILE A 39 7.80 -2.86 10.00
CA ILE A 39 8.50 -4.08 9.56
C ILE A 39 9.66 -3.77 8.60
N GLY A 40 9.50 -2.77 7.73
CA GLY A 40 10.47 -2.42 6.70
C GLY A 40 10.57 -3.47 5.60
N LEU A 41 9.45 -4.07 5.22
CA LEU A 41 9.36 -4.98 4.08
C LEU A 41 9.33 -4.18 2.76
N PHE A 42 8.57 -3.08 2.74
CA PHE A 42 8.60 -2.11 1.65
C PHE A 42 9.53 -0.96 2.00
N ASP A 43 10.40 -0.59 1.05
CA ASP A 43 11.24 0.61 1.14
C ASP A 43 10.41 1.87 0.86
N ALA A 44 9.54 2.17 1.81
CA ALA A 44 8.70 3.35 1.86
C ALA A 44 8.51 3.77 3.31
N ASP A 45 8.09 5.01 3.53
CA ASP A 45 7.64 5.50 4.83
C ASP A 45 6.15 5.84 4.74
N THR A 46 5.45 5.80 5.85
CA THR A 46 4.05 6.21 5.92
C THR A 46 3.95 7.48 6.73
N LYS A 47 3.20 8.46 6.23
CA LYS A 47 2.88 9.68 6.96
C LYS A 47 1.39 9.77 7.22
N MET A 48 1.03 10.01 8.47
CA MET A 48 -0.35 10.31 8.85
C MET A 48 -0.67 11.77 8.55
N THR A 49 -1.80 12.00 7.90
CA THR A 49 -2.30 13.31 7.50
C THR A 49 -3.49 13.72 8.39
N LYS A 50 -3.78 15.03 8.45
CA LYS A 50 -4.92 15.55 9.22
C LYS A 50 -6.25 15.46 8.47
N LYS A 51 -6.20 15.47 7.13
CA LYS A 51 -7.37 15.47 6.26
C LYS A 51 -7.62 14.06 5.75
N MET A 52 -8.85 13.59 5.93
CA MET A 52 -9.31 12.33 5.38
C MET A 52 -9.35 12.41 3.86
N LYS A 53 -8.84 11.38 3.20
CA LYS A 53 -9.16 11.09 1.81
C LYS A 53 -10.41 10.23 1.80
N LEU A 54 -11.44 10.70 1.11
CA LEU A 54 -12.69 9.98 0.87
C LEU A 54 -13.06 10.19 -0.59
N ASN A 55 -12.81 9.19 -1.43
CA ASN A 55 -13.14 9.22 -2.85
C ASN A 55 -13.71 7.87 -3.29
N TYR A 56 -14.53 7.88 -4.33
CA TYR A 56 -14.82 6.68 -5.11
C TYR A 56 -13.61 6.34 -5.99
N THR A 57 -13.32 5.06 -6.18
CA THR A 57 -12.27 4.60 -7.08
C THR A 57 -12.78 3.62 -8.11
N LYS A 58 -12.21 3.73 -9.31
CA LYS A 58 -12.39 2.79 -10.41
C LYS A 58 -11.04 2.51 -11.04
N GLY A 59 -10.77 1.26 -11.38
CA GLY A 59 -9.53 0.88 -12.04
C GLY A 59 -9.52 -0.56 -12.53
N LYS A 60 -8.33 -1.08 -12.75
CA LYS A 60 -8.09 -2.43 -13.26
C LYS A 60 -6.84 -3.07 -12.66
N ILE A 61 -6.84 -4.40 -12.61
CA ILE A 61 -5.68 -5.20 -12.19
C ILE A 61 -4.78 -5.42 -13.41
N VAL A 62 -3.56 -4.88 -13.36
CA VAL A 62 -2.61 -4.85 -14.48
C VAL A 62 -1.44 -5.83 -14.35
N LEU A 63 -1.17 -6.34 -13.14
CA LEU A 63 -0.19 -7.39 -12.91
C LEU A 63 -0.87 -8.66 -12.40
N LYS A 64 -0.40 -9.82 -12.87
CA LYS A 64 -0.80 -11.12 -12.30
C LYS A 64 -0.31 -11.20 -10.86
N ASN A 65 -1.21 -11.53 -9.95
CA ASN A 65 -0.92 -11.62 -8.52
C ASN A 65 -1.72 -12.77 -7.88
N SER A 66 -1.54 -12.99 -6.58
CA SER A 66 -2.20 -14.08 -5.85
C SER A 66 -3.72 -13.96 -5.77
N ILE A 67 -4.29 -12.80 -6.12
CA ILE A 67 -5.73 -12.52 -6.04
C ILE A 67 -6.39 -12.88 -7.37
N THR A 68 -5.75 -12.53 -8.50
CA THR A 68 -6.28 -12.88 -9.83
C THR A 68 -5.19 -13.00 -10.89
N ASN A 69 -5.47 -13.86 -11.86
CA ASN A 69 -4.64 -14.10 -13.03
C ASN A 69 -5.16 -13.37 -14.29
N LYS A 70 -6.23 -12.59 -14.15
CA LYS A 70 -6.95 -11.92 -15.24
C LYS A 70 -7.16 -10.45 -14.91
N THR A 71 -7.05 -9.58 -15.91
CA THR A 71 -7.48 -8.18 -15.79
C THR A 71 -8.97 -8.14 -15.50
N HIS A 72 -9.34 -7.50 -14.39
CA HIS A 72 -10.70 -7.23 -13.97
C HIS A 72 -10.84 -5.75 -13.66
N GLU A 73 -12.01 -5.20 -13.95
CA GLU A 73 -12.39 -3.88 -13.43
C GLU A 73 -12.64 -4.00 -11.92
N LEU A 74 -12.20 -2.98 -11.19
CA LEU A 74 -12.43 -2.84 -9.75
C LEU A 74 -13.12 -1.52 -9.48
N HIS A 75 -14.09 -1.56 -8.58
CA HIS A 75 -14.78 -0.41 -8.03
C HIS A 75 -14.59 -0.43 -6.52
N GLY A 76 -14.30 0.72 -5.94
CA GLY A 76 -13.98 0.81 -4.52
C GLY A 76 -14.10 2.21 -3.97
N HIS A 77 -13.56 2.37 -2.77
CA HIS A 77 -13.49 3.65 -2.08
C HIS A 77 -12.09 3.80 -1.47
N GLU A 78 -11.49 4.97 -1.66
CA GLU A 78 -10.30 5.39 -0.92
C GLU A 78 -10.76 6.07 0.36
N PHE A 79 -10.54 5.42 1.51
CA PHE A 79 -10.86 5.95 2.83
C PHE A 79 -9.65 5.84 3.77
N HIS A 80 -8.85 6.90 3.89
CA HIS A 80 -7.67 6.87 4.75
C HIS A 80 -7.13 8.27 5.13
N TYR A 81 -6.40 8.30 6.25
CA TYR A 81 -5.65 9.45 6.78
C TYR A 81 -4.14 9.28 6.61
N SER A 82 -3.71 8.49 5.63
CA SER A 82 -2.30 8.13 5.45
C SER A 82 -1.84 8.34 4.02
N GLU A 83 -0.55 8.63 3.85
CA GLU A 83 0.13 8.70 2.56
C GLU A 83 1.42 7.90 2.66
N LEU A 84 1.79 7.21 1.59
CA LEU A 84 3.14 6.67 1.48
C LEU A 84 4.06 7.76 0.93
N ASP A 85 5.20 7.92 1.57
CA ASP A 85 6.28 8.80 1.19
C ASP A 85 7.52 7.98 0.86
N SER A 86 8.44 8.56 0.09
CA SER A 86 9.71 7.92 -0.30
C SER A 86 9.53 6.54 -0.95
N VAL A 87 8.46 6.35 -1.71
CA VAL A 87 8.21 5.09 -2.42
C VAL A 87 9.26 4.90 -3.50
N SER A 88 10.03 3.82 -3.38
CA SER A 88 11.15 3.52 -4.27
C SER A 88 10.75 3.51 -5.75
N PRO A 89 11.56 4.06 -6.67
CA PRO A 89 11.27 4.08 -8.10
C PRO A 89 11.09 2.69 -8.76
N ASP A 90 11.67 1.64 -8.18
CA ASP A 90 11.57 0.26 -8.65
C ASP A 90 10.30 -0.47 -8.15
N SER A 91 9.46 0.20 -7.36
CA SER A 91 8.19 -0.33 -6.88
C SER A 91 7.29 -0.75 -8.04
N LYS A 92 6.77 -1.97 -7.96
CA LYS A 92 5.77 -2.50 -8.89
C LYS A 92 4.40 -2.42 -8.23
N PHE A 93 3.42 -1.99 -9.01
CA PHE A 93 2.05 -1.77 -8.56
C PHE A 93 1.12 -2.68 -9.35
N ALA A 94 0.26 -3.42 -8.66
CA ALA A 94 -0.63 -4.38 -9.30
C ALA A 94 -1.90 -3.75 -9.89
N TYR A 95 -2.27 -2.55 -9.43
CA TYR A 95 -3.48 -1.85 -9.85
C TYR A 95 -3.17 -0.53 -10.57
N GLU A 96 -3.97 -0.22 -11.58
CA GLU A 96 -4.02 1.07 -12.26
C GLU A 96 -5.43 1.65 -12.12
N LEU A 97 -5.54 2.88 -11.63
CA LEU A 97 -6.81 3.55 -11.38
C LEU A 97 -7.15 4.52 -12.51
N ASP A 98 -8.38 4.43 -13.00
CA ASP A 98 -8.97 5.43 -13.90
C ASP A 98 -9.55 6.61 -13.09
N VAL A 99 -10.05 6.31 -11.89
CA VAL A 99 -10.59 7.29 -10.92
C VAL A 99 -10.01 6.98 -9.54
N GLY A 100 -9.44 7.99 -8.89
CA GLY A 100 -8.76 7.86 -7.59
C GLY A 100 -7.40 8.54 -7.60
N LEU A 101 -6.76 8.61 -6.44
CA LEU A 101 -5.41 9.15 -6.30
C LEU A 101 -4.35 8.05 -6.40
N GLY A 102 -4.63 6.88 -5.82
CA GLY A 102 -3.65 5.81 -5.64
C GLY A 102 -2.47 6.21 -4.74
N ILE A 103 -1.42 5.39 -4.80
CA ILE A 103 -0.16 5.58 -4.09
C ILE A 103 0.77 6.50 -4.88
N LYS A 104 0.93 6.26 -6.18
CA LYS A 104 1.82 7.05 -7.06
C LYS A 104 1.28 7.08 -8.48
N ASN A 105 0.99 8.26 -9.02
CA ASN A 105 0.49 8.44 -10.39
C ASN A 105 -0.69 7.51 -10.72
N GLN A 106 -1.73 7.47 -9.86
CA GLN A 106 -2.91 6.59 -10.01
C GLN A 106 -2.61 5.09 -9.99
N LYS A 107 -1.44 4.68 -9.49
CA LYS A 107 -1.09 3.27 -9.27
C LYS A 107 -1.25 2.89 -7.81
N MET A 108 -1.66 1.66 -7.55
CA MET A 108 -1.92 1.12 -6.22
C MET A 108 -1.31 -0.28 -6.07
N ASP A 109 -1.08 -0.72 -4.83
CA ASP A 109 -0.20 -1.84 -4.42
C ASP A 109 -0.38 -3.15 -5.19
#